data_AF-A0A924LXW9-F1
#
_entry.id   AF-A0A924LXW9-F1
#
_cell.length_a   1.000
_cell.length_b   1.000
_cell.length_c   1.000
_cell.angle_alpha   90.00
_cell.angle_beta   90.00
_cell.angle_gamma   90.00
#
_symmetry.space_group_name_H-M   'P 1'
#
loop_
_entity.id
_entity.type
_entity.pdbx_description
1 polymer ?
#
loop_
_entity_poly.entity_id
_entity_poly.type
_entity_poly.pdbx_seq_one_letter_code
_entity_poly.pdbx_strand_id
1 'polypeptide(L)' 'TGYEVYDFVGAAELLTANAETAGLPAKREVTVRATCEDGTTVEFRAPVRVDTPKEGSYYRHGGILQYVLRGLLDK' A
#
# COMPACT_ATOMS: atom_id res chain seq x y z
N THR A 1 -18.07 -2.69 20.71
CA THR A 1 -17.23 -3.12 19.58
C THR A 1 -17.95 -2.66 18.33
N GLY A 2 -17.44 -1.63 17.66
CA GLY A 2 -18.02 -1.10 16.42
C GLY A 2 -17.21 -1.58 15.22
N TYR A 3 -17.80 -1.48 14.02
CA TYR A 3 -17.10 -1.67 12.76
C TYR A 3 -16.76 -0.33 12.13
N GLU A 4 -15.59 -0.26 11.50
CA GLU A 4 -15.16 0.89 10.72
C GLU A 4 -14.60 0.40 9.38
N VAL A 5 -14.87 1.17 8.34
CA VAL A 5 -14.28 0.96 7.00
C VAL A 5 -13.15 1.97 6.81
N TYR A 6 -11.98 1.48 6.41
CA TYR A 6 -10.80 2.31 6.18
C TYR A 6 -10.49 2.44 4.70
N ASP A 7 -10.48 3.66 4.21
CA ASP A 7 -9.95 4.00 2.89
C ASP A 7 -8.52 4.54 3.02
N PHE A 8 -7.62 4.04 2.18
CA PHE A 8 -6.22 4.47 2.11
C PHE A 8 -6.01 5.34 0.86
N VAL A 9 -6.31 6.63 0.97
CA VAL A 9 -6.26 7.58 -0.14
C VAL A 9 -4.82 7.88 -0.53
N GLY A 10 -4.49 7.72 -1.82
CA GLY A 10 -3.13 7.93 -2.34
C GLY A 10 -2.20 6.71 -2.24
N ALA A 11 -2.67 5.60 -1.66
CA ALA A 11 -1.84 4.41 -1.46
C ALA A 11 -1.47 3.73 -2.78
N ALA A 12 -2.41 3.67 -3.72
CA ALA A 12 -2.15 3.08 -5.03
C ALA A 12 -1.05 3.86 -5.77
N GLU A 13 -1.16 5.18 -5.83
CA GLU A 13 -0.17 6.06 -6.46
C GLU A 13 1.19 5.94 -5.79
N LEU A 14 1.24 5.92 -4.45
CA LEU A 14 2.48 5.76 -3.69
C LEU A 14 3.16 4.41 -3.98
N LEU A 15 2.39 3.32 -4.01
CA LEU A 15 2.92 1.95 -4.15
C LEU A 15 3.16 1.54 -5.62
N THR A 16 2.53 2.23 -6.57
CA THR A 16 2.73 2.01 -8.01
C THR A 16 3.78 2.93 -8.61
N ALA A 17 3.97 4.13 -8.07
CA ALA A 17 5.03 5.05 -8.49
C ALA A 17 6.42 4.44 -8.23
N ASN A 18 7.03 3.97 -9.31
CA ASN A 18 8.47 3.75 -9.46
C ASN A 18 9.16 2.69 -8.57
N ALA A 19 8.45 1.71 -8.02
CA ALA A 19 9.08 0.62 -7.26
C ALA A 19 10.06 -0.27 -8.08
N GLU A 20 10.13 -0.10 -9.40
CA GLU A 20 11.08 -0.83 -10.27
C GLU A 20 12.24 0.01 -10.83
N THR A 21 12.23 1.36 -10.72
CA THR A 21 13.24 2.17 -11.45
C THR A 21 13.72 3.46 -10.75
N ALA A 22 12.97 4.04 -9.79
CA ALA A 22 13.38 5.33 -9.18
C ALA A 22 13.46 5.35 -7.64
N GLY A 23 13.17 4.22 -6.98
CA GLY A 23 13.11 4.16 -5.52
C GLY A 23 11.79 4.68 -4.94
N LEU A 24 11.61 4.48 -3.65
CA LEU A 24 10.40 4.91 -2.93
C LEU A 24 10.44 6.42 -2.65
N PRO A 25 9.30 7.14 -2.69
CA PRO A 25 9.26 8.57 -2.42
C PRO A 25 9.78 8.90 -1.01
N ALA A 26 10.39 10.08 -0.85
CA ALA A 26 10.93 10.55 0.43
C ALA A 26 9.85 10.75 1.49
N LYS A 27 8.65 11.15 1.07
CA LYS A 27 7.47 11.24 1.93
C LYS A 27 6.56 10.05 1.64
N ARG A 28 6.49 9.13 2.59
CA ARG A 28 5.70 7.89 2.51
C ARG A 28 4.50 8.00 3.43
N GLU A 29 3.58 8.92 3.16
CA GLU A 29 2.38 9.10 3.96
C GLU A 29 1.14 8.94 3.07
N VAL A 30 0.11 8.30 3.61
CA VAL A 30 -1.23 8.24 3.01
C VAL A 30 -2.23 8.89 3.95
N THR A 31 -3.32 9.39 3.39
CA THR A 31 -4.49 9.79 4.19
C THR A 31 -5.35 8.56 4.43
N VAL A 32 -5.56 8.24 5.69
CA VAL A 32 -6.50 7.20 6.13
C VAL A 32 -7.80 7.89 6.46
N ARG A 33 -8.89 7.47 5.80
CA ARG A 33 -10.25 7.88 6.14
C ARG A 33 -10.96 6.70 6.79
N ALA A 34 -11.22 6.81 8.08
CA ALA A 34 -12.01 5.86 8.84
C ALA A 34 -13.46 6.30 8.82
N THR A 35 -14.36 5.43 8.35
CA THR A 35 -15.81 5.67 8.36
C THR A 35 -16.46 4.74 9.37
N CYS A 36 -17.06 5.33 10.40
CA CYS A 36 -17.83 4.63 11.42
C CYS A 36 -19.16 4.11 10.86
N GLU A 37 -19.76 3.15 11.56
CA GLU A 37 -21.07 2.59 11.20
C GLU A 37 -22.20 3.63 11.17
N ASP A 38 -22.08 4.69 11.97
CA ASP A 38 -23.02 5.83 11.98
C ASP A 38 -22.78 6.84 10.84
N GLY A 39 -21.81 6.59 9.97
CA GLY A 39 -21.44 7.43 8.85
C GLY A 39 -20.51 8.59 9.21
N THR A 40 -20.11 8.74 10.48
CA THR A 40 -19.09 9.72 10.85
C THR A 40 -17.73 9.33 10.28
N THR A 41 -16.94 10.32 9.84
CA THR A 41 -15.63 10.08 9.24
C THR A 41 -14.53 10.80 10.01
N VAL A 42 -13.41 10.10 10.23
CA VAL A 42 -12.18 10.67 10.78
C VAL A 42 -11.06 10.49 9.77
N GLU A 43 -10.33 11.56 9.49
CA GLU A 43 -9.16 11.53 8.60
C GLU A 43 -7.87 11.78 9.37
N PHE A 44 -6.85 10.97 9.10
CA PHE A 44 -5.53 11.15 9.65
C PHE A 44 -4.44 10.69 8.67
N ARG A 45 -3.20 11.14 8.87
CA ARG A 45 -2.06 10.71 8.07
C ARG A 45 -1.37 9.53 8.73
N ALA A 46 -0.99 8.54 7.92
CA ALA A 46 -0.25 7.36 8.38
C ALA A 46 0.98 7.11 7.49
N PRO A 47 2.13 6.74 8.08
CA PRO A 47 3.30 6.38 7.30
C PRO A 47 3.11 5.00 6.64
N VAL A 48 3.50 4.90 5.36
CA VAL A 48 3.54 3.63 4.62
C VAL A 48 4.91 2.98 4.81
N ARG A 49 4.91 1.76 5.36
CA ARG A 49 6.09 0.97 5.73
C ARG A 49 6.54 -0.02 4.65
N VAL A 50 6.30 0.30 3.40
CA VAL A 50 7.02 -0.34 2.29
C VAL A 50 8.38 0.33 2.27
N ASP A 51 9.38 -0.36 2.82
CA ASP A 51 10.67 0.22 3.15
C ASP A 51 11.67 0.08 1.99
N THR A 52 11.49 -0.96 1.17
CA THR A 52 12.32 -1.26 0.00
C THR A 52 11.50 -1.29 -1.30
N PRO A 53 12.11 -0.96 -2.47
CA PRO A 53 11.44 -1.10 -3.76
C PRO A 53 10.93 -2.54 -4.02
N LYS A 54 11.69 -3.53 -3.52
CA LYS A 54 11.38 -4.96 -3.61
C LYS A 54 10.08 -5.33 -2.88
N GLU A 55 9.84 -4.76 -1.70
CA GLU A 55 8.57 -4.92 -0.98
C GLU A 55 7.39 -4.32 -1.76
N GLY A 56 7.61 -3.19 -2.45
CA GLY A 56 6.63 -2.62 -3.37
C GLY A 56 6.27 -3.58 -4.50
N SER A 57 7.26 -4.26 -5.09
CA SER A 57 7.02 -5.35 -6.05
C SER A 57 6.22 -6.50 -5.42
N TYR A 58 6.55 -6.93 -4.20
CA TYR A 58 5.77 -7.98 -3.53
C TYR A 58 4.32 -7.57 -3.34
N TYR A 59 4.06 -6.34 -2.88
CA TYR A 59 2.71 -5.81 -2.71
C TYR A 59 1.92 -5.85 -4.02
N ARG A 60 2.50 -5.38 -5.13
CA ARG A 60 1.85 -5.40 -6.45
C ARG A 60 1.53 -6.80 -6.97
N HIS A 61 2.34 -7.79 -6.60
CA HIS A 61 2.11 -9.18 -6.98
C HIS A 61 1.13 -9.92 -6.05
N GLY A 62 0.54 -9.23 -5.07
CA GLY A 62 -0.34 -9.85 -4.09
C GLY A 62 0.41 -10.67 -3.03
N GLY A 63 1.70 -10.40 -2.85
CA GLY A 63 2.57 -11.01 -1.84
C GLY A 63 3.87 -11.57 -2.40
N ILE A 64 4.81 -11.83 -1.48
CA ILE A 64 6.15 -12.35 -1.81
C ILE A 64 6.09 -13.72 -2.51
N LEU A 65 5.22 -14.63 -2.04
CA LEU A 65 5.11 -15.97 -2.60
C LEU A 65 4.67 -15.92 -4.08
N GLN A 66 3.66 -15.11 -4.38
CA GLN A 66 3.15 -14.94 -5.74
C GLN A 66 4.18 -14.29 -6.67
N TYR A 67 4.92 -13.29 -6.17
CA TYR A 67 6.04 -12.69 -6.89
C TYR A 67 7.10 -13.74 -7.29
N VAL A 68 7.52 -14.57 -6.33
CA VAL A 68 8.55 -15.59 -6.57
C VAL A 68 8.05 -16.68 -7.53
N LEU A 69 6.86 -17.24 -7.29
CA LEU A 69 6.33 -18.33 -8.11
C LEU A 69 6.17 -17.91 -9.58
N ARG A 70 5.67 -16.69 -9.84
CA ARG A 70 5.57 -16.17 -11.22
C ARG A 70 6.94 -15.98 -11.86
N GLY A 71 7.90 -15.42 -11.13
CA GLY A 71 9.27 -15.26 -11.65
C GLY A 71 10.03 -16.56 -11.88
N LEU A 72 9.58 -17.69 -11.32
CA LEU A 72 10.11 -19.03 -11.62
C LEU A 72 9.46 -19.67 -12.86
N LEU A 73 8.23 -19.29 -13.20
CA LEU A 73 7.56 -19.73 -14.44
C LEU A 73 8.10 -19.00 -15.68
N ASP A 74 8.57 -17.75 -15.49
CA ASP A 74 9.16 -16.93 -16.55
C ASP A 74 10.66 -17.25 -16.83
N LYS A 75 11.19 -18.31 -16.21
CA LYS A 75 12.56 -18.82 -16.41
C LYS A 75 12.55 -20.18 -17.07
#